data_AF-A0A318EDA5-F1
#
_entry.id   AF-A0A318EDA5-F1
#
_cell.length_a   1.000
_cell.length_b   1.000
_cell.length_c   1.000
_cell.angle_alpha   90.00
_cell.angle_beta   90.00
_cell.angle_gamma   90.00
#
_symmetry.space_group_name_H-M   'P 1'
#
loop_
_entity.id
_entity.type
_entity.pdbx_description
1 polymer ?
#
loop_
_entity_poly.entity_id
_entity_poly.type
_entity_poly.pdbx_seq_one_letter_code
_entity_poly.pdbx_strand_id
1 'polypeptide(L)' 'MRTLGLLLQIAGWSFFAWSAVVGLSFSAIYLKGFIGTRGNEAGAELLVMLGLTAGALLVGWLVARLGRALRPPPA' A
#
# COMPACT_ATOMS: atom_id res chain seq x y z
N MET A 1 4.26 5.01 -26.19
CA MET A 1 4.02 5.13 -24.73
C MET A 1 3.26 3.95 -24.10
N ARG A 2 2.59 3.10 -24.89
CA ARG A 2 1.77 1.97 -24.38
C ARG A 2 2.54 0.98 -23.48
N THR A 3 3.79 0.62 -23.84
CA THR A 3 4.64 -0.29 -23.04
C THR A 3 5.04 0.30 -21.69
N LEU A 4 5.38 1.60 -21.64
CA LEU A 4 5.70 2.29 -20.39
C LEU A 4 4.49 2.32 -19.45
N GLY A 5 3.29 2.60 -19.98
CA GLY A 5 2.05 2.55 -19.19
C GLY A 5 1.69 1.15 -18.70
N LEU A 6 2.06 0.09 -19.44
CA LEU A 6 1.98 -1.31 -19.00
C LEU A 6 2.91 -1.57 -17.81
N LEU A 7 4.18 -1.21 -17.94
CA LEU A 7 5.18 -1.43 -16.90
C LEU A 7 4.82 -0.69 -15.61
N LEU A 8 4.41 0.57 -15.70
CA LEU A 8 3.97 1.36 -14.53
C LEU A 8 2.73 0.76 -13.86
N GLN A 9 1.78 0.22 -14.63
CA GLN A 9 0.62 -0.46 -14.05
C GLN A 9 1.01 -1.72 -13.30
N ILE A 10 1.84 -2.56 -13.91
CA ILE A 10 2.30 -3.81 -13.27
C ILE A 10 3.08 -3.46 -12.00
N ALA A 11 4.06 -2.56 -12.10
CA ALA A 11 4.85 -2.13 -10.96
C ALA A 11 3.99 -1.53 -9.84
N GLY A 12 3.05 -0.64 -10.17
CA GLY A 12 2.15 -0.02 -9.20
C GLY A 12 1.26 -1.02 -8.49
N TRP A 13 0.65 -1.96 -9.23
CA TRP A 13 -0.20 -3.01 -8.63
C TRP A 13 0.60 -4.05 -7.85
N SER A 14 1.79 -4.44 -8.31
CA SER A 14 2.67 -5.34 -7.57
C SER A 14 3.13 -4.71 -6.25
N PHE A 15 3.52 -3.44 -6.27
CA PHE A 15 3.88 -2.70 -5.05
C PHE A 15 2.69 -2.52 -4.12
N PHE A 16 1.50 -2.21 -4.66
CA PHE A 16 0.26 -2.14 -3.89
C PHE A 16 -0.04 -3.46 -3.18
N ALA A 17 -0.03 -4.57 -3.92
CA ALA A 17 -0.33 -5.90 -3.37
C ALA A 17 0.70 -6.30 -2.30
N TRP A 18 1.99 -6.08 -2.56
CA TRP A 18 3.05 -6.31 -1.58
C TRP A 18 2.84 -5.49 -0.30
N SER A 19 2.59 -4.19 -0.45
CA SER A 19 2.37 -3.28 0.67
C SER A 19 1.13 -3.63 1.47
N ALA A 20 0.07 -4.11 0.81
CA ALA A 20 -1.13 -4.60 1.46
C ALA A 20 -0.82 -5.82 2.34
N VAL A 21 -0.15 -6.83 1.78
CA VAL A 21 0.16 -8.06 2.50
C VAL A 21 1.07 -7.77 3.69
N VAL A 22 2.19 -7.09 3.46
CA VAL A 22 3.18 -6.84 4.50
C VAL A 22 2.67 -5.83 5.53
N GLY A 23 2.18 -4.68 5.07
CA GLY A 23 1.74 -3.60 5.95
C GLY A 23 0.54 -3.98 6.84
N LEU A 24 -0.47 -4.67 6.27
CA LEU A 24 -1.60 -5.15 7.07
C LEU A 24 -1.20 -6.27 8.02
N SER A 25 -0.26 -7.14 7.64
CA SER A 25 0.24 -8.20 8.53
C SER A 25 0.94 -7.62 9.75
N PHE A 26 1.83 -6.63 9.56
CA PHE A 26 2.46 -5.93 10.68
C PHE A 26 1.44 -5.17 11.52
N SER A 27 0.51 -4.46 10.88
CA SER A 27 -0.56 -3.74 11.58
C SER A 27 -1.39 -4.66 12.46
N ALA A 28 -1.68 -5.89 12.01
CA ALA A 28 -2.38 -6.89 12.80
C ALA A 28 -1.59 -7.35 14.03
N ILE A 29 -0.26 -7.50 13.92
CA ILE A 29 0.63 -7.83 15.05
C ILE A 29 0.60 -6.70 16.09
N TYR A 30 0.75 -5.44 15.66
CA TYR A 30 0.69 -4.28 16.55
C TYR A 30 -0.69 -4.13 17.20
N LEU A 31 -1.77 -4.39 16.47
CA LEU A 31 -3.12 -4.36 17.02
C LEU A 31 -3.31 -5.41 18.12
N LYS A 32 -2.78 -6.63 17.91
CA LYS A 32 -2.80 -7.68 18.94
C LYS A 32 -2.00 -7.26 20.18
N GLY A 33 -0.84 -6.63 20.00
CA GLY A 33 -0.04 -6.07 21.10
C GLY A 33 -0.74 -4.92 21.83
N PHE A 34 -1.43 -4.05 21.09
CA PHE A 34 -2.23 -2.95 21.65
C PHE A 34 -3.37 -3.46 22.52
N ILE A 35 -4.11 -4.47 22.06
CA ILE A 35 -5.17 -5.11 22.85
C ILE A 35 -4.57 -5.78 24.10
N GLY A 36 -3.44 -6.48 23.95
CA GLY A 36 -2.75 -7.13 25.07
C GLY A 36 -2.27 -6.18 26.16
N THR A 37 -1.90 -4.95 25.80
CA THR A 37 -1.43 -3.90 26.71
C THR A 37 -2.54 -2.96 27.19
N ARG A 38 -3.82 -3.27 26.91
CA ARG A 38 -4.99 -2.41 27.19
C ARG A 38 -4.85 -0.99 26.62
N GLY A 39 -4.10 -0.85 25.54
CA GLY A 39 -3.94 0.39 24.80
C GLY A 39 -2.94 1.40 25.36
N ASN A 40 -2.14 1.04 26.37
CA ASN A 40 -1.18 1.98 26.96
C ASN A 40 0.14 2.11 26.21
N GLU A 41 0.61 1.08 25.52
CA GLU A 41 2.00 1.05 25.03
C GLU A 41 2.14 0.94 23.52
N ALA A 42 1.28 0.19 22.82
CA ALA A 42 1.47 -0.09 21.39
C ALA A 42 0.63 0.78 20.43
N GLY A 43 0.01 1.86 20.93
CA GLY A 43 -0.97 2.64 20.17
C GLY A 43 -0.32 3.56 19.15
N ALA A 44 0.80 4.17 19.52
CA ALA A 44 1.54 5.07 18.64
C ALA A 44 2.17 4.30 17.46
N GLU A 45 2.78 3.15 17.74
CA GLU A 45 3.40 2.28 16.73
C GLU A 45 2.36 1.72 15.77
N LEU A 46 1.18 1.34 16.29
CA LEU A 46 0.06 0.90 15.46
C LEU A 46 -0.38 2.00 14.49
N LEU A 47 -0.57 3.22 14.97
CA LEU A 47 -0.97 4.35 14.13
C LEU A 47 0.09 4.69 13.07
N VAL A 48 1.37 4.67 13.45
CA VAL A 48 2.48 4.87 12.51
C VAL A 48 2.48 3.80 11.44
N MET A 49 2.33 2.52 11.80
CA MET A 49 2.31 1.43 10.82
C MET A 49 1.09 1.48 9.91
N LEU A 50 -0.09 1.81 10.44
CA LEU A 50 -1.28 2.02 9.63
C LEU A 50 -1.09 3.19 8.65
N GLY A 51 -0.49 4.29 9.11
CA GLY A 51 -0.18 5.45 8.28
C GLY A 51 0.82 5.12 7.15
N LEU A 52 1.91 4.42 7.47
CA LEU A 52 2.89 3.98 6.48
C LEU A 52 2.28 2.99 5.47
N THR A 53 1.46 2.06 5.94
CA THR A 53 0.74 1.11 5.09
C THR A 53 -0.20 1.84 4.14
N ALA A 54 -1.03 2.75 4.66
CA ALA A 54 -1.95 3.55 3.85
C ALA A 54 -1.20 4.40 2.81
N GLY A 55 -0.08 5.01 3.20
CA GLY A 55 0.78 5.78 2.30
C GLY A 55 1.35 4.92 1.17
N ALA A 56 1.88 3.74 1.48
CA ALA A 56 2.42 2.82 0.48
C ALA A 56 1.35 2.32 -0.49
N LEU A 57 0.15 1.99 0.02
CA LEU A 57 -1.01 1.64 -0.82
C LEU A 57 -1.41 2.80 -1.74
N LEU A 58 -1.46 4.02 -1.22
CA LEU A 58 -1.77 5.20 -2.02
C LEU A 58 -0.75 5.40 -3.16
N VAL A 59 0.55 5.25 -2.87
CA VAL A 59 1.62 5.35 -3.86
C VAL A 59 1.46 4.28 -4.95
N GLY A 60 1.28 3.01 -4.58
CA GLY A 60 1.08 1.93 -5.55
C GLY A 60 -0.13 2.17 -6.46
N TRP A 61 -1.24 2.64 -5.88
CA TRP A 61 -2.46 2.98 -6.61
C TRP A 61 -2.25 4.16 -7.58
N LEU A 62 -1.58 5.23 -7.14
CA LEU A 62 -1.27 6.39 -7.98
C LEU A 62 -0.38 6.01 -9.16
N VAL A 63 0.68 5.22 -8.92
CA VAL A 63 1.57 4.73 -9.98
C VAL A 63 0.81 3.89 -11.00
N ALA A 64 -0.07 2.99 -10.53
CA ALA A 64 -0.91 2.20 -11.42
C ALA A 64 -1.92 3.06 -12.20
N ARG A 65 -2.47 4.10 -11.57
CA ARG A 65 -3.37 5.07 -12.23
C ARG A 65 -2.65 5.88 -13.30
N LEU A 66 -1.44 6.36 -13.02
CA LEU A 66 -0.59 7.06 -13.99
C LEU A 66 -0.26 6.16 -15.20
N GLY A 67 0.08 4.90 -14.94
CA GLY A 67 0.32 3.94 -16.02
C GLY A 67 -0.93 3.70 -16.90
N ARG A 68 -2.15 3.82 -16.36
CA ARG A 68 -3.40 3.76 -17.15
C ARG A 68 -3.59 5.01 -18.00
N ALA A 69 -3.38 6.19 -17.43
CA ALA A 69 -3.52 7.46 -18.15
C ALA A 69 -2.55 7.56 -19.36
N LEU A 70 -1.37 6.93 -19.26
CA LEU A 70 -0.37 6.90 -20.32
C LEU A 70 -0.62 5.85 -21.41
N ARG A 71 -1.65 5.00 -21.29
CA ARG A 71 -2.06 4.10 -22.37
C ARG A 71 -3.09 4.77 -23.27
N PRO A 72 -2.78 5.03 -24.55
CA PRO A 72 -3.82 5.42 -25.51
C PRO A 72 -4.83 4.27 -25.69
N PRO A 73 -6.11 4.59 -25.96
CA PRO A 73 -7.14 3.58 -26.21
C PRO A 73 -6.73 2.67 -27.38
N PRO A 74 -7.17 1.39 -27.38
CA PRO A 74 -6.96 0.53 -28.55
C PRO A 74 -7.66 1.18 -29.75
N ALA A 75 -6.91 1.33 -30.84
CA ALA A 75 -7.42 1.73 -32.15
C ALA A 75 -8.35 0.66 -32.73
#